data_AF-A0A4Q6B1I0-F1
#
_entry.id   AF-A0A4Q6B1I0-F1
#
_cell.length_a   1.000
_cell.length_b   1.000
_cell.length_c   1.000
_cell.angle_alpha   90.00
_cell.angle_beta   90.00
_cell.angle_gamma   90.00
#
_symmetry.space_group_name_H-M   'P 1'
#
loop_
_entity.id
_entity.type
_entity.pdbx_description
1 polymer ?
#
loop_
_entity_poly.entity_id
_entity_poly.type
_entity_poly.pdbx_seq_one_letter_code
_entity_poly.pdbx_strand_id
1 'polypeptide(L)' 'MSSILKELSYTNITTVSDMKTCIEIMETEPVAWVISPVRDGADGNVLHILDIIDKNPALRAMKISIIREDDDSCIPRA' A
#
# COMPACT_ATOMS: atom_id res chain seq x y z
N MET A 1 7.78 0.62 -10.94
CA MET A 1 7.80 1.13 -9.54
C MET A 1 8.84 0.42 -8.69
N SER A 2 8.88 -0.91 -8.66
CA SER A 2 9.91 -1.68 -7.93
C SER A 2 11.35 -1.31 -8.32
N SER A 3 11.62 -1.01 -9.59
CA SER A 3 12.94 -0.57 -10.05
C SER A 3 13.39 0.76 -9.42
N ILE A 4 12.50 1.74 -9.28
CA ILE A 4 12.79 3.04 -8.67
C ILE A 4 13.09 2.87 -7.17
N LEU A 5 12.34 2.03 -6.47
CA LEU A 5 12.60 1.74 -5.06
C LEU A 5 13.96 1.05 -4.87
N LYS A 6 14.35 0.17 -5.79
CA LYS A 6 15.70 -0.45 -5.76
C LYS A 6 16.80 0.59 -5.96
N GLU A 7 16.61 1.57 -6.86
CA GLU A 7 17.55 2.69 -7.05
C GLU A 7 17.67 3.56 -5.80
N LEU A 8 16.60 3.69 -5.01
CA LEU A 8 16.58 4.34 -3.70
C LEU A 8 17.15 3.45 -2.57
N SER A 9 17.84 2.35 -2.90
CA SER A 9 18.47 1.42 -1.95
C SER A 9 17.50 0.61 -1.08
N TYR A 10 16.22 0.50 -1.45
CA TYR A 10 15.33 -0.48 -0.83
C TYR A 10 15.61 -1.88 -1.37
N THR A 11 15.92 -2.82 -0.48
CA THR A 11 16.40 -4.17 -0.86
C THR A 11 15.34 -5.26 -0.71
N ASN A 12 14.38 -5.09 0.21
CA ASN A 12 13.31 -6.06 0.46
C ASN A 12 11.96 -5.56 -0.09
N ILE A 13 11.79 -5.66 -1.41
CA ILE A 13 10.58 -5.19 -2.10
C ILE A 13 9.84 -6.39 -2.68
N THR A 14 8.61 -6.60 -2.22
CA THR A 14 7.70 -7.62 -2.75
C THR A 14 6.61 -6.94 -3.56
N THR A 15 6.47 -7.31 -4.83
CA THR A 15 5.38 -6.83 -5.69
C THR A 15 4.25 -7.84 -5.68
N VAL A 16 3.04 -7.37 -5.40
CA VAL A 16 1.81 -8.17 -5.41
C VAL A 16 0.86 -7.65 -6.49
N SER A 17 0.12 -8.56 -7.11
CA SER A 17 -0.84 -8.25 -8.18
C SER A 17 -2.26 -8.05 -7.69
N ASP A 18 -2.55 -8.43 -6.44
CA ASP A 18 -3.90 -8.39 -5.88
C ASP A 18 -3.87 -8.09 -4.37
N MET A 19 -4.94 -7.47 -3.91
CA MET A 19 -5.14 -7.11 -2.50
C MET A 19 -5.10 -8.31 -1.54
N LYS A 20 -5.59 -9.48 -1.95
CA LYS A 20 -5.66 -10.66 -1.07
C LYS A 20 -4.26 -11.13 -0.70
N THR A 21 -3.39 -11.28 -1.70
CA THR A 21 -1.98 -11.64 -1.50
C THR A 21 -1.26 -10.60 -0.64
N CYS A 22 -1.58 -9.31 -0.79
CA CYS A 22 -1.02 -8.26 0.07
C CYS A 22 -1.35 -8.50 1.55
N ILE A 23 -2.60 -8.84 1.86
CA ILE A 23 -3.05 -9.09 3.23
C ILE A 23 -2.37 -10.33 3.81
N GLU A 24 -2.29 -11.42 3.05
CA GLU A 24 -1.62 -12.65 3.49
C GLU A 24 -0.15 -12.41 3.85
N ILE A 25 0.58 -11.60 3.07
CA ILE A 25 1.96 -11.22 3.38
C ILE A 25 2.04 -10.35 4.64
N MET A 26 1.13 -9.38 4.79
CA MET A 26 1.10 -8.51 5.98
C MET A 26 0.86 -9.29 7.29
N GLU A 27 0.15 -10.41 7.23
CA GLU A 27 -0.12 -11.25 8.40
C GLU A 27 1.02 -12.22 8.74
N THR A 28 1.83 -12.60 7.74
CA THR A 28 2.88 -13.62 7.87
C THR A 28 4.28 -13.05 7.99
N GLU A 29 4.51 -11.85 7.45
CA GLU A 29 5.80 -11.20 7.37
C GLU A 29 5.79 -9.79 7.98
N PRO A 30 6.91 -9.33 8.56
CA PRO A 30 7.02 -7.96 9.06
C PRO A 30 7.11 -6.96 7.90
N VAL A 31 5.98 -6.38 7.53
CA VAL A 31 5.88 -5.33 6.51
C VAL A 31 5.96 -3.95 7.17
N ALA A 32 6.96 -3.15 6.79
CA ALA A 32 7.14 -1.79 7.32
C ALA A 32 6.37 -0.72 6.52
N TRP A 33 6.14 -0.96 5.23
CA TRP A 33 5.55 0.02 4.31
C TRP A 33 4.80 -0.66 3.18
N VAL A 34 3.54 -0.29 2.99
CA VAL A 34 2.72 -0.68 1.84
C VAL A 34 2.57 0.51 0.89
N ILE A 35 2.80 0.28 -0.39
CA ILE A 35 2.59 1.26 -1.46
C ILE A 35 1.57 0.66 -2.43
N SER A 36 0.41 1.30 -2.57
CA SER A 36 -0.72 0.75 -3.32
C SER A 36 -1.46 1.86 -4.08
N PRO A 37 -2.04 1.60 -5.26
CA PRO A 37 -3.01 2.51 -5.85
C PRO A 37 -4.27 2.63 -4.97
N VAL A 38 -5.08 3.68 -5.15
CA VAL A 38 -6.35 3.81 -4.41
C VAL A 38 -7.27 2.60 -4.66
N ARG A 39 -7.32 2.15 -5.91
CA ARG A 39 -8.13 1.03 -6.38
C ARG A 39 -7.25 0.02 -7.09
N ASP A 40 -7.41 -1.23 -6.73
CA ASP A 40 -6.89 -2.38 -7.45
C ASP A 40 -8.00 -2.91 -8.35
N GLY A 41 -7.95 -2.50 -9.63
CA GLY A 41 -8.83 -2.97 -10.70
C GLY A 41 -10.30 -3.14 -10.31
N ALA A 42 -10.68 -4.39 -10.00
CA ALA A 42 -12.06 -4.84 -9.89
C ALA A 42 -12.68 -4.78 -8.48
N ASP A 43 -11.93 -4.98 -7.38
CA ASP A 43 -12.56 -5.24 -6.06
C ASP A 43 -11.74 -4.78 -4.82
N GLY A 44 -10.48 -4.39 -4.99
CA GLY A 44 -9.59 -4.06 -3.88
C GLY A 44 -9.53 -2.54 -3.62
N ASN A 45 -9.95 -2.10 -2.43
CA ASN A 45 -9.76 -0.72 -1.99
C ASN A 45 -8.69 -0.67 -0.90
N VAL A 46 -7.72 0.23 -1.01
CA VAL A 46 -6.69 0.46 0.02
C VAL A 46 -7.30 0.79 1.40
N LEU A 47 -8.54 1.27 1.45
CA LEU A 47 -9.29 1.45 2.69
C LEU A 47 -9.50 0.14 3.48
N HIS A 48 -9.56 -1.02 2.81
CA HIS A 48 -9.63 -2.32 3.50
C HIS A 48 -8.33 -2.63 4.25
N ILE A 49 -7.18 -2.23 3.71
CA ILE A 49 -5.89 -2.37 4.41
C ILE A 49 -5.90 -1.52 5.69
N LEU A 50 -6.44 -0.29 5.61
CA LEU A 50 -6.55 0.60 6.76
C LEU A 50 -7.47 0.02 7.85
N ASP A 51 -8.60 -0.59 7.48
CA ASP A 51 -9.50 -1.26 8.44
C ASP A 51 -8.82 -2.46 9.12
N ILE A 52 -8.01 -3.24 8.38
CA ILE A 52 -7.21 -4.33 8.94
C ILE A 52 -6.18 -3.81 9.93
N ILE A 53 -5.46 -2.74 9.58
CA ILE A 53 -4.45 -2.12 10.46
C ILE A 53 -5.08 -1.55 11.73
N ASP A 54 -6.26 -0.94 11.61
CA ASP A 54 -6.98 -0.41 12.78
C ASP A 54 -7.34 -1.52 13.77
N LYS A 55 -7.79 -2.66 13.24
CA LYS A 55 -8.17 -3.87 13.99
C LYS A 55 -6.98 -4.70 14.50
N ASN A 56 -5.79 -4.53 13.92
CA ASN A 56 -4.57 -5.24 14.35
C ASN A 56 -3.53 -4.26 14.92
N PRO A 57 -3.44 -4.11 16.25
CA PRO A 57 -2.49 -3.20 16.90
C PRO A 57 -1.02 -3.40 16.49
N ALA A 58 -0.64 -4.64 16.17
CA ALA A 58 0.71 -4.98 15.71
C ALA A 58 1.08 -4.30 14.38
N LEU A 59 0.10 -4.00 13.53
CA LEU A 59 0.30 -3.39 12.22
C LEU A 59 0.24 -1.86 12.25
N ARG A 60 -0.10 -1.22 13.38
CA ARG A 60 -0.28 0.24 13.47
C ARG A 60 0.97 1.07 13.17
N ALA A 61 2.15 0.49 13.32
CA ALA A 61 3.42 1.15 13.00
C ALA A 61 3.72 1.17 11.49
N MET A 62 2.98 0.37 10.70
CA MET A 62 3.18 0.24 9.27
C MET A 62 2.74 1.51 8.54
N LYS A 63 3.59 1.97 7.62
CA LYS A 63 3.29 3.11 6.77
C LYS A 63 2.45 2.66 5.59
N ILE A 64 1.54 3.52 5.12
CA ILE A 64 0.83 3.32 3.86
C ILE A 64 1.00 4.56 2.99
N SER A 65 1.39 4.34 1.74
CA SER A 65 1.38 5.37 0.71
C SER A 65 0.41 4.97 -0.41
N ILE A 66 -0.48 5.89 -0.72
CA ILE A 66 -1.51 5.69 -1.74
C ILE A 66 -1.09 6.45 -2.99
N ILE A 67 -0.99 5.74 -4.11
CA ILE A 67 -0.72 6.35 -5.41
C ILE A 67 -2.08 6.68 -6.02
N ARG A 68 -2.30 7.98 -6.25
CA ARG A 68 -3.43 8.46 -7.04
C ARG A 68 -2.94 8.58 -8.47
N GLU A 69 -3.69 8.01 -9.41
CA GLU A 69 -3.57 8.47 -10.80
C GLU A 69 -4.09 9.90 -10.81
N ASP A 70 -3.30 10.83 -11.35
CA ASP A 70 -3.66 12.24 -11.42
C ASP A 70 -4.97 12.38 -12.19
N ASP A 71 -6.04 12.63 -11.46
CA ASP A 71 -7.13 13.46 -11.96
C ASP A 71 -6.74 14.87 -11.51
N ASP A 72 -6.42 15.75 -12.47
CA ASP A 72 -5.96 17.14 -12.32
C ASP A 72 -6.93 18.05 -11.51
N SER A 73 -7.94 17.47 -10.84
CA SER A 73 -9.11 18.14 -10.30
C SER A 73 -9.17 18.23 -8.76
N CYS A 74 -8.20 17.70 -8.01
CA CYS A 74 -8.32 17.58 -6.54
C CYS A 74 -7.13 18.10 -5.71
N ILE A 75 -6.45 19.18 -6.13
CA ILE A 75 -5.67 20.00 -5.19
C ILE A 75 -6.59 21.12 -4.68
N PRO A 76 -6.99 21.14 -3.40
CA PRO A 76 -7.59 22.34 -2.84
C PRO A 76 -6.52 23.43 -2.88
N ARG A 77 -6.74 24.44 -3.73
CA ARG A 77 -5.91 25.65 -3.71
C ARG A 77 -6.18 26.36 -2.38
N ALA A 78 -5.12 26.47 -1.57
CA ALA A 78 -5.08 27.33 -0.39
C ALA A 78 -4.97 28.80 -0.81
#